data_AF-D9VXP6-F1
#
_entry.id   AF-D9VXP6-F1
#
_cell.length_a   1.000
_cell.length_b   1.000
_cell.length_c   1.000
_cell.angle_alpha   90.00
_cell.angle_beta   90.00
_cell.angle_gamma   90.00
#
_symmetry.space_group_name_H-M   'P 1'
#
loop_
_entity.id
_entity.type
_entity.pdbx_description
1 polymer ?
#
loop_
_entity_poly.entity_id
_entity_poly.type
_entity_poly.pdbx_seq_one_letter_code
_entity_poly.pdbx_strand_id
1 'polypeptide(L)'
;MTADALRAPQMTDAEIAELLALREGYHVTDAFLVRLATHFVQAEIDGVLNPARHLADYLGVQRQTVLTYMRMARRKGLVAKPRH
;
A
#
# COMPACT_ATOMS: atom_id res chain seq x y z
N MET A 1 -12.13 15.63 14.35
CA MET A 1 -11.93 14.27 13.81
C MET A 1 -13.18 13.93 12.99
N THR A 2 -13.07 13.90 11.67
CA THR A 2 -14.22 13.68 10.77
C THR A 2 -14.56 12.19 10.68
N ALA A 3 -15.86 11.88 10.65
CA ALA A 3 -16.42 10.53 10.73
C ALA A 3 -15.97 9.56 9.60
N ASP A 4 -15.36 10.07 8.53
CA ASP A 4 -14.78 9.25 7.45
C ASP A 4 -13.54 8.44 7.87
N ALA A 5 -12.86 8.84 8.96
CA ALA A 5 -11.67 8.12 9.45
C ALA A 5 -11.99 6.77 10.12
N LEU A 6 -13.27 6.50 10.42
CA LEU A 6 -13.71 5.34 11.20
C LEU A 6 -14.15 4.12 10.36
N ARG A 7 -14.10 4.20 9.02
CA ARG A 7 -14.61 3.12 8.13
C ARG A 7 -13.56 2.40 7.29
N ALA A 8 -12.31 2.84 7.30
CA ALA A 8 -11.23 2.10 6.63
C ALA A 8 -10.58 1.13 7.63
N PRO A 9 -10.33 -0.15 7.28
CA PRO A 9 -9.35 -0.97 8.01
C PRO A 9 -8.09 -0.16 8.25
N GLN A 10 -7.66 -0.08 9.51
CA GLN A 10 -6.42 0.60 9.86
C GLN A 10 -5.30 -0.43 9.85
N MET A 11 -4.17 -0.05 9.25
CA MET A 11 -2.95 -0.83 9.41
C MET A 11 -2.47 -0.69 10.85
N THR A 12 -2.01 -1.78 11.43
CA THR A 12 -1.38 -1.75 12.76
C THR A 12 -0.03 -1.06 12.68
N ASP A 13 0.42 -0.47 13.79
CA ASP A 13 1.73 0.18 13.88
C ASP A 13 2.88 -0.76 13.49
N ALA A 14 2.74 -2.06 13.79
CA ALA A 14 3.71 -3.08 13.42
C ALA A 14 3.80 -3.28 11.89
N GLU A 15 2.67 -3.32 11.19
CA GLU A 15 2.63 -3.46 9.73
C GLU A 15 3.18 -2.20 9.04
N ILE A 16 2.89 -1.02 9.59
CA ILE A 16 3.44 0.25 9.11
C ILE A 16 4.95 0.26 9.28
N ALA A 17 5.45 -0.11 10.47
CA ALA A 17 6.88 -0.19 10.75
C ALA A 17 7.59 -1.20 9.85
N GLU A 18 6.99 -2.36 9.59
CA GLU A 18 7.52 -3.36 8.67
C GLU A 18 7.64 -2.81 7.24
N LEU A 19 6.59 -2.17 6.72
CA LEU A 19 6.60 -1.54 5.40
C LEU A 19 7.67 -0.45 5.28
N LEU A 20 7.81 0.38 6.31
CA LEU A 20 8.82 1.43 6.35
C LEU A 20 10.24 0.84 6.45
N ALA A 21 10.44 -0.25 7.19
CA ALA A 21 11.72 -0.93 7.29
C ALA A 21 12.15 -1.59 5.97
N LEU A 22 11.21 -2.18 5.23
CA LEU A 22 11.46 -2.80 3.92
C LEU A 22 11.84 -1.78 2.84
N ARG A 23 11.45 -0.52 3.04
CA ARG A 23 11.89 0.62 2.24
C ARG A 23 13.22 1.10 2.83
N GLU A 24 14.30 0.38 2.53
CA GLU A 24 15.68 0.74 2.95
C GLU A 24 16.03 2.18 2.51
N GLY A 25 15.75 3.17 3.36
CA GLY A 25 15.84 4.59 3.02
C GLY A 25 14.98 4.96 1.80
N TYR A 26 15.62 5.21 0.65
CA TYR A 26 14.95 5.54 -0.62
C TYR A 26 14.86 4.37 -1.60
N HIS A 27 15.42 3.20 -1.26
CA HIS A 27 15.41 2.04 -2.13
C HIS A 27 14.09 1.26 -2.04
N VAL A 28 13.50 1.01 -3.20
CA VAL A 28 12.25 0.26 -3.36
C VAL A 28 12.62 -1.19 -3.66
N THR A 29 12.54 -2.05 -2.65
CA THR A 29 12.84 -3.49 -2.75
C THR A 29 11.65 -4.28 -3.28
N ASP A 30 11.90 -5.49 -3.79
CA ASP A 30 10.81 -6.38 -4.23
C ASP A 30 9.94 -6.82 -3.05
N ALA A 31 10.55 -7.04 -1.88
CA ALA A 31 9.84 -7.35 -0.64
C ALA A 31 8.87 -6.22 -0.24
N PHE A 32 9.31 -4.96 -0.30
CA PHE A 32 8.45 -3.80 -0.09
C PHE A 32 7.28 -3.78 -1.09
N LEU A 33 7.55 -4.00 -2.38
CA LEU A 33 6.52 -3.98 -3.42
C LEU A 33 5.47 -5.08 -3.23
N VAL A 34 5.90 -6.29 -2.84
CA VAL A 34 4.99 -7.40 -2.53
C VAL A 34 4.13 -7.05 -1.32
N ARG A 35 4.75 -6.64 -0.20
CA ARG A 35 4.02 -6.34 1.04
C ARG A 35 3.04 -5.18 0.85
N LEU A 36 3.46 -4.11 0.17
CA LEU A 36 2.60 -2.98 -0.17
C LEU A 36 1.39 -3.41 -1.01
N ALA A 37 1.61 -4.28 -2.00
CA ALA A 37 0.53 -4.78 -2.84
C ALA A 37 -0.46 -5.66 -2.06
N THR A 38 0.02 -6.46 -1.10
CA THR A 38 -0.85 -7.22 -0.20
C THR A 38 -1.77 -6.29 0.59
N HIS A 39 -1.24 -5.25 1.22
CA HIS A 39 -2.07 -4.28 1.96
C HIS A 39 -3.00 -3.49 1.03
N PHE A 40 -2.57 -3.19 -0.20
CA PHE A 40 -3.41 -2.54 -1.19
C PHE A 40 -4.65 -3.39 -1.54
N VAL A 41 -4.44 -4.67 -1.84
CA VAL A 41 -5.54 -5.60 -2.16
C VAL A 41 -6.42 -5.85 -0.95
N GLN A 42 -5.84 -5.98 0.25
CA GLN A 42 -6.62 -6.12 1.48
C GLN A 42 -7.53 -4.90 1.71
N ALA A 43 -7.00 -3.69 1.55
CA ALA A 43 -7.80 -2.47 1.62
C ALA A 43 -8.90 -2.41 0.54
N GLU A 44 -8.68 -2.94 -0.66
CA GLU A 44 -9.75 -3.09 -1.67
C GLU A 44 -10.85 -4.06 -1.21
N ILE A 45 -10.46 -5.23 -0.68
CA ILE A 45 -11.39 -6.26 -0.16
C ILE A 45 -12.24 -5.70 0.99
N ASP A 46 -11.61 -4.92 1.87
CA ASP A 46 -12.26 -4.30 3.01
C ASP A 46 -13.10 -3.06 2.65
N GLY A 47 -13.16 -2.69 1.36
CA GLY A 47 -14.02 -1.62 0.87
C GLY A 47 -13.47 -0.21 1.07
N VAL A 48 -12.15 -0.04 1.22
CA VAL A 48 -11.52 1.29 1.30
C VAL A 48 -11.72 2.02 -0.04
N LEU A 49 -12.40 3.17 0.00
CA LEU A 49 -12.72 3.96 -1.20
C LEU A 49 -11.49 4.37 -2.03
N ASN A 50 -10.35 4.61 -1.36
CA ASN A 50 -9.11 5.00 -2.01
C ASN A 50 -7.89 4.35 -1.34
N PRO A 51 -7.62 3.06 -1.63
CA PRO A 51 -6.52 2.30 -1.02
C PRO A 51 -5.16 2.97 -1.25
N ALA A 52 -4.97 3.55 -2.43
CA ALA A 52 -3.76 4.28 -2.79
C ALA A 52 -3.53 5.51 -1.90
N ARG A 53 -4.60 6.28 -1.60
CA ARG A 53 -4.49 7.44 -0.70
C ARG A 53 -4.29 7.00 0.74
N HIS A 54 -5.03 6.00 1.17
CA HIS A 54 -4.95 5.43 2.50
C HIS A 54 -3.51 4.98 2.84
N LEU A 55 -2.89 4.21 1.95
CA LEU A 55 -1.50 3.77 2.13
C LEU A 55 -0.49 4.91 1.99
N ALA A 56 -0.79 5.91 1.16
CA ALA A 56 0.10 7.07 1.00
C ALA A 56 0.21 7.89 2.29
N ASP A 57 -0.87 8.00 3.05
CA ASP A 57 -0.91 8.72 4.32
C ASP A 57 0.00 8.04 5.36
N TYR A 58 0.02 6.69 5.45
CA TYR A 58 0.95 5.97 6.34
C TYR A 58 2.41 6.06 5.91
N LEU A 59 2.67 6.04 4.60
CA LEU A 59 4.03 6.07 4.05
C LEU A 59 4.62 7.49 3.99
N GLY A 60 3.83 8.53 4.28
CA GLY A 60 4.24 9.92 4.15
C GLY A 60 4.58 10.32 2.71
N VAL A 61 3.92 9.72 1.73
CA VAL A 61 4.16 9.97 0.29
C VAL A 61 2.91 10.47 -0.41
N GLN A 62 3.04 10.84 -1.69
CA GLN A 62 1.86 11.16 -2.50
C GLN A 62 1.16 9.89 -2.98
N ARG A 63 -0.17 9.95 -3.15
CA ARG A 63 -0.97 8.88 -3.78
C ARG A 63 -0.36 8.36 -5.08
N GLN A 64 0.16 9.26 -5.91
CA GLN A 64 0.76 8.90 -7.20
C GLN A 64 2.02 8.04 -7.05
N THR A 65 2.75 8.20 -5.96
CA THR A 65 3.91 7.38 -5.61
C THR A 65 3.48 5.94 -5.33
N VAL A 66 2.43 5.74 -4.53
CA VAL A 66 1.86 4.40 -4.25
C VAL A 66 1.39 3.72 -5.54
N LEU A 67 0.69 4.44 -6.42
CA LEU A 67 0.29 3.91 -7.74
C LEU A 67 1.49 3.55 -8.63
N THR A 68 2.60 4.27 -8.49
CA THR A 68 3.83 3.97 -9.21
C THR A 68 4.47 2.70 -8.68
N TYR A 69 4.50 2.50 -7.36
CA TYR A 69 4.93 1.23 -6.76
C TYR A 69 4.07 0.04 -7.21
N MET A 70 2.74 0.20 -7.24
CA MET A 70 1.86 -0.86 -7.75
C MET A 70 2.12 -1.19 -9.23
N ARG A 71 2.42 -0.19 -10.07
CA ARG A 71 2.84 -0.43 -11.46
C ARG A 71 4.18 -1.16 -11.55
N MET A 72 5.14 -0.80 -10.70
CA MET A 72 6.44 -1.50 -10.62
C MET A 72 6.27 -2.96 -10.22
N ALA A 73 5.46 -3.23 -9.19
CA ALA A 73 5.18 -4.58 -8.71
C ALA A 73 4.55 -5.45 -9.82
N ARG A 74 3.58 -4.90 -10.57
CA ARG A 74 2.97 -5.57 -11.73
C ARG A 74 3.97 -5.81 -12.87
N ARG A 75 4.82 -4.83 -13.20
CA ARG A 75 5.83 -4.96 -14.26
C ARG A 75 6.86 -6.04 -13.94
N LYS A 76 7.20 -6.20 -12.66
CA LYS A 76 8.11 -7.25 -12.17
C LYS A 76 7.45 -8.62 -12.00
N GLY A 77 6.14 -8.74 -12.21
CA GLY A 77 5.40 -10.00 -12.00
C GLY A 77 5.25 -10.41 -10.54
N LEU A 78 5.50 -9.49 -9.60
CA LEU A 78 5.44 -9.74 -8.15
C LEU A 78 4.00 -9.84 -7.61
N VAL A 79 3.03 -9.34 -8.38
CA VAL A 79 1.61 -9.34 -8.04
C VAL A 79 0.86 -9.91 -9.23
N ALA A 80 -0.01 -10.89 -8.98
CA ALA A 80 -0.86 -11.46 -10.01
C ALA A 80 -1.66 -10.35 -10.70
N LYS A 81 -1.73 -10.38 -12.04
CA LYS A 81 -2.66 -9.51 -12.76
C LYS A 81 -4.06 -9.83 -12.26
N PRO A 82 -4.86 -8.83 -11.84
CA PRO A 82 -6.27 -9.08 -11.58
C PRO A 82 -6.86 -9.64 -12.88
N ARG A 83 -7.38 -10.87 -12.80
CA ARG A 83 -8.21 -11.46 -13.86
C ARG A 83 -9.53 -10.67 -13.81
N HIS A 84 -9.62 -9.65 -14.66
CA HIS A 84 -10.89 -9.04 -15.01
C HIS A 84 -11.75 -10.04 -15.76
#